data_AF-A0A2I0HFH5-F1
#
_entry.id   AF-A0A2I0HFH5-F1
#
_cell.length_a   1.000
_cell.length_b   1.000
_cell.length_c   1.000
_cell.angle_alpha   90.00
_cell.angle_beta   90.00
_cell.angle_gamma   90.00
#
_symmetry.space_group_name_H-M   'P 1'
#
loop_
_entity.id
_entity.type
_entity.pdbx_description
1 polymer ?
#
loop_
_entity_poly.entity_id
_entity_poly.type
_entity_poly.pdbx_seq_one_letter_code
_entity_poly.pdbx_strand_id
1 'polypeptide(L)'
;MSLLTLAVWIPQLQAPMCEPGSKEEQCDKQTMPLQVGIFYGALYLIAVGNGGTKPNISTIGAEQFDEFDHKERIQKLSFFN
;
A
#
# COMPACT_ATOMS: atom_id res chain seq x y z
N MET A 1 -3.40 1.24 -3.24
CA MET A 1 -4.33 0.10 -3.04
C MET A 1 -5.12 -0.24 -4.29
N SER A 2 -5.58 0.75 -5.06
CA SER A 2 -6.42 0.53 -6.25
C SER A 2 -5.85 -0.48 -7.24
N LEU A 3 -4.54 -0.43 -7.54
CA LEU A 3 -3.91 -1.39 -8.45
C LEU A 3 -3.96 -2.84 -7.92
N LEU A 4 -3.71 -3.02 -6.62
CA LEU A 4 -3.79 -4.34 -5.98
C LEU A 4 -5.23 -4.88 -6.00
N THR A 5 -6.22 -4.01 -5.77
CA THR A 5 -7.64 -4.37 -5.87
C THR A 5 -8.01 -4.80 -7.28
N LEU A 6 -7.58 -4.06 -8.30
CA LEU A 6 -7.83 -4.39 -9.71
C LEU A 6 -7.15 -5.70 -10.12
N ALA A 7 -5.95 -5.99 -9.60
CA ALA A 7 -5.24 -7.24 -9.89
C ALA A 7 -6.01 -8.49 -9.43
N VAL A 8 -6.79 -8.38 -8.36
CA VAL A 8 -7.61 -9.50 -7.84
C VAL A 8 -9.04 -9.48 -8.37
N TRP A 9 -9.56 -8.31 -8.71
CA TRP A 9 -10.95 -8.16 -9.19
C TRP A 9 -11.12 -8.49 -10.67
N ILE A 10 -10.11 -8.23 -11.51
CA ILE A 10 -10.19 -8.51 -12.94
C ILE A 10 -9.84 -9.99 -13.20
N PRO A 11 -10.76 -10.81 -13.74
CA PRO A 11 -10.54 -12.25 -13.91
C PRO A 11 -9.32 -12.62 -14.77
N GLN A 12 -8.90 -11.73 -15.67
CA GLN A 12 -7.74 -11.92 -16.53
C GLN A 12 -6.40 -11.71 -15.79
N LEU A 13 -6.39 -10.88 -14.74
CA LEU A 13 -5.22 -10.62 -13.90
C LEU A 13 -5.18 -11.52 -12.67
N GLN A 14 -6.31 -12.12 -12.31
CA GLN A 14 -6.41 -13.05 -11.20
C GLN A 14 -5.60 -14.32 -11.49
N ALA A 15 -4.81 -14.75 -10.50
CA ALA A 15 -4.13 -16.03 -10.57
C ALA A 15 -5.15 -17.18 -10.67
N PRO A 16 -4.87 -18.20 -11.49
CA PRO A 16 -5.75 -19.35 -11.62
C PRO A 16 -5.87 -20.13 -10.29
N MET A 17 -7.05 -20.68 -10.04
CA MET A 17 -7.29 -21.52 -8.87
C MET A 17 -6.58 -22.86 -9.05
N CYS A 18 -5.68 -23.21 -8.13
CA CYS A 18 -5.00 -24.51 -8.15
C CYS A 18 -5.76 -25.51 -7.29
N GLU A 19 -6.11 -26.66 -7.88
CA GLU A 19 -6.83 -27.71 -7.17
C GLU A 19 -5.98 -28.32 -6.05
N PRO A 20 -6.57 -28.62 -4.88
CA PRO A 20 -5.87 -29.31 -3.80
C PRO A 20 -5.40 -30.70 -4.27
N GLY A 21 -4.09 -30.94 -4.26
CA GLY A 21 -3.47 -32.19 -4.73
C GLY A 21 -2.83 -32.13 -6.12
N SER A 22 -2.92 -30.98 -6.82
CA SER A 22 -2.09 -30.71 -7.99
C SER A 22 -0.62 -30.52 -7.61
N LYS A 23 0.31 -30.91 -8.48
CA LYS A 23 1.75 -30.64 -8.28
C LYS A 23 2.00 -29.13 -8.35
N GLU A 24 2.75 -28.56 -7.42
CA GLU A 24 3.07 -27.12 -7.37
C GLU A 24 3.60 -26.58 -8.71
N GLU A 25 4.45 -27.35 -9.40
CA GLU A 25 4.96 -27.03 -10.75
C GLU A 25 3.86 -26.83 -11.81
N GLN A 26 2.73 -27.53 -11.68
CA GLN A 26 1.61 -27.41 -12.62
C GLN A 26 0.84 -26.11 -12.37
N CYS A 27 0.71 -25.71 -11.10
CA CYS A 27 0.07 -24.47 -10.66
C CYS A 27 0.90 -23.24 -11.08
N ASP A 28 2.21 -23.29 -10.90
CA ASP A 28 3.12 -22.21 -11.31
C ASP A 28 3.10 -21.98 -12.82
N LYS A 29 3.01 -23.06 -13.62
CA LYS A 29 2.89 -22.94 -15.09
C LYS A 29 1.59 -22.29 -15.55
N GLN A 30 0.51 -22.39 -14.78
CA GLN A 30 -0.76 -21.76 -15.10
C GLN A 30 -0.73 -20.25 -14.84
N THR A 31 0.13 -19.80 -13.92
CA THR A 31 0.25 -18.39 -13.58
C THR A 31 1.07 -17.65 -14.63
N MET A 32 0.51 -16.57 -15.19
CA MET A 32 1.22 -15.79 -16.20
C MET A 32 2.25 -14.86 -15.53
N PRO A 33 3.46 -14.67 -16.12
CA PRO A 33 4.46 -13.74 -15.59
C PRO A 33 3.93 -12.30 -15.41
N LEU A 34 2.96 -11.89 -16.24
CA LEU A 34 2.31 -10.60 -16.14
C LEU A 34 1.51 -10.44 -14.84
N GLN A 35 0.80 -11.48 -14.40
CA GLN A 35 0.01 -11.46 -13.17
C GLN A 35 0.92 -11.27 -11.95
N VAL A 36 2.03 -12.02 -11.92
CA VAL A 36 3.08 -11.91 -10.90
C VAL A 36 3.71 -10.51 -10.91
N GLY A 37 4.07 -10.02 -12.09
CA GLY A 37 4.67 -8.69 -12.24
C GLY A 37 3.77 -7.56 -11.75
N ILE A 38 2.48 -7.59 -12.09
CA ILE A 38 1.51 -6.58 -11.65
C ILE A 38 1.28 -6.67 -10.14
N PHE A 39 1.16 -7.88 -9.59
CA PHE A 39 0.97 -8.07 -8.16
C PHE A 39 2.14 -7.49 -7.34
N TYR A 40 3.38 -7.88 -7.67
CA TYR A 40 4.55 -7.34 -6.97
C TYR A 40 4.76 -5.85 -7.25
N GLY A 41 4.50 -5.39 -8.47
CA GLY A 41 4.52 -3.96 -8.80
C GLY A 41 3.56 -3.16 -7.91
N ALA A 42 2.34 -3.65 -7.68
CA ALA A 42 1.38 -3.03 -6.79
C ALA A 42 1.89 -2.99 -5.33
N LEU A 43 2.51 -4.06 -4.84
CA LEU A 43 3.11 -4.11 -3.51
C LEU A 43 4.26 -3.11 -3.36
N TYR A 44 5.14 -3.00 -4.36
CA TYR A 44 6.23 -2.01 -4.34
C TYR A 44 5.72 -0.58 -4.35
N LEU A 45 4.70 -0.27 -5.15
CA LEU A 45 4.08 1.06 -5.15
C LEU A 45 3.48 1.42 -3.77
N ILE A 46 2.87 0.45 -3.09
CA ILE A 46 2.36 0.62 -1.74
C ILE A 46 3.51 0.88 -0.75
N ALA A 47 4.58 0.10 -0.84
CA ALA A 47 5.74 0.25 0.02
C ALA A 47 6.39 1.63 -0.14
N VAL A 48 6.58 2.08 -1.38
CA VAL A 48 7.13 3.41 -1.70
C VAL A 48 6.20 4.52 -1.19
N GLY A 49 4.90 4.44 -1.47
CA GLY A 49 3.93 5.44 -1.02
C GLY A 49 3.85 5.54 0.51
N ASN A 50 3.81 4.41 1.21
CA ASN A 50 3.82 4.40 2.67
C ASN A 50 5.16 4.87 3.25
N GLY A 51 6.29 4.50 2.62
CA GLY A 51 7.61 4.93 3.03
C GLY A 51 7.81 6.44 2.91
N GLY A 52 7.22 7.08 1.88
CA GLY A 52 7.26 8.52 1.70
C GLY A 52 6.27 9.29 2.59
N THR A 53 5.04 8.79 2.74
CA THR A 53 3.98 9.52 3.46
C THR A 53 4.13 9.42 4.98
N LYS A 54 4.42 8.23 5.52
CA LYS A 54 4.47 7.99 6.98
C LYS A 54 5.41 8.93 7.76
N PRO A 55 6.65 9.20 7.33
CA PRO A 55 7.53 10.10 8.09
C PRO A 55 7.10 11.57 7.99
N ASN A 56 6.47 11.97 6.88
CA ASN A 56 6.18 13.38 6.59
C ASN A 56 4.80 13.83 7.09
N ILE A 57 3.86 12.90 7.28
CA ILE A 57 2.46 13.25 7.61
C ILE A 57 2.33 13.95 8.96
N SER A 58 3.13 13.57 9.95
CA SER A 58 3.11 14.22 11.27
C SER A 58 3.66 15.64 11.20
N THR A 59 4.73 15.87 10.43
CA THR A 59 5.26 17.23 10.24
C THR A 59 4.25 18.12 9.55
N ILE A 60 3.61 17.65 8.48
CA ILE A 60 2.54 18.40 7.79
C ILE A 60 1.34 18.65 8.72
N GLY A 61 0.97 17.69 9.57
CA GLY A 61 -0.09 17.86 10.56
C GLY A 61 0.24 18.95 11.60
N ALA A 62 1.49 19.03 12.03
CA ALA A 62 1.94 20.05 12.98
C ALA A 62 1.95 21.48 12.37
N GLU A 63 2.03 21.61 11.05
CA GLU A 63 1.94 22.91 10.37
C GLU A 63 0.50 23.47 10.31
N GLN A 64 -0.51 22.69 10.70
CA GLN A 64 -1.90 23.18 10.75
C GLN A 64 -2.23 24.02 11.99
N PHE A 65 -1.38 24.02 13.01
CA PHE A 65 -1.58 24.80 14.24
C PHE A 65 -1.09 26.23 14.05
N ASP A 66 -1.91 27.22 14.44
CA ASP A 66 -1.53 28.62 14.45
C ASP A 66 -0.56 28.90 15.62
N GLU A 67 0.58 29.51 15.31
CA GLU A 67 1.58 29.90 16.32
C GLU A 67 1.18 31.14 17.11
N PHE A 68 0.24 31.94 16.59
CA PHE A 68 -0.26 33.15 17.23
C PHE A 68 -1.43 32.88 18.18
N ASP A 69 -2.07 31.72 18.08
CA ASP A 69 -3.05 31.28 19.07
C ASP A 69 -2.36 30.51 20.22
N HIS A 70 -2.55 30.99 21.46
CA HIS A 70 -1.87 30.41 22.62
C HIS A 70 -2.25 28.94 22.86
N LYS A 71 -3.51 28.57 22.61
CA LYS A 71 -4.02 27.23 22.84
C LYS A 71 -3.46 26.28 21.77
N GLU A 72 -3.49 26.66 20.50
CA GLU A 72 -2.98 25.85 19.40
C GLU A 72 -1.46 25.66 19.47
N ARG A 73 -0.71 26.68 19.91
CA ARG A 73 0.74 26.55 20.15
C ARG A 73 1.07 25.47 21.18
N ILE A 74 0.30 25.37 22.26
CA ILE A 74 0.48 24.31 23.27
C ILE A 74 0.13 22.94 22.67
N GLN A 75 -0.91 22.87 21.83
CA GLN A 75 -1.30 21.63 21.15
C GLN A 75 -0.24 21.15 20.14
N LYS A 76 0.39 22.05 19.38
CA LYS A 76 1.50 21.75 18.47
C LYS A 76 2.67 21.05 19.18
N LEU A 77 3.03 21.52 20.37
CA LEU A 77 4.09 20.91 21.20
C LEU A 77 3.73 19.52 21.70
N SER A 78 2.44 19.27 21.95
CA SER A 78 1.95 17.95 22.34
C SER A 78 1.74 17.01 21.16
N PHE A 79 1.69 17.50 19.92
CA PHE A 79 1.32 16.70 18.74
C PHE A 79 2.27 15.54 18.43
N PHE A 80 3.54 15.69 18.81
CA PHE A 80 4.58 14.66 18.62
C PHE A 80 4.86 13.80 19.86
N ASN A 81 4.17 14.06 20.99
CA ASN A 81 4.23 13.27 22.22
C ASN A 81 3.06 12.30 22.30
#